data_AF-A0A350CYM4-F1
#
_entry.id   AF-A0A350CYM4-F1
#
_cell.length_a   1.000
_cell.length_b   1.000
_cell.length_c   1.000
_cell.angle_alpha   90.00
_cell.angle_beta   90.00
_cell.angle_gamma   90.00
#
_symmetry.space_group_name_H-M   'P 1'
#
loop_
_entity.id
_entity.type
_entity.pdbx_description
1 polymer ?
#
loop_
_entity_poly.entity_id
_entity_poly.type
_entity_poly.pdbx_seq_one_letter_code
_entity_poly.pdbx_strand_id
1 'polypeptide(L)' 'DFSTYRGMRHRRGLPVRGQRTRTNARTRKGPKKAGVALKK' A
#
# COMPACT_ATOMS: atom_id res chain seq x y z
N ASP A 1 3.98 19.98 7.64
CA ASP A 1 3.77 18.53 7.50
C ASP A 1 4.96 17.74 8.03
N PHE A 2 4.86 17.27 9.27
CA PHE A 2 5.92 16.46 9.87
C PHE A 2 6.08 15.15 9.08
N SER A 3 7.29 14.87 8.60
CA SER A 3 7.67 13.66 7.84
C SER A 3 7.69 12.42 8.75
N THR A 4 6.58 12.20 9.47
CA THR A 4 6.41 11.09 10.40
C THR A 4 6.20 9.80 9.63
N TYR A 5 6.62 8.68 10.22
CA TYR A 5 6.40 7.35 9.64
C TYR A 5 4.92 7.13 9.27
N ARG A 6 3.99 7.57 10.14
CA ARG A 6 2.55 7.48 9.89
C ARG A 6 2.14 8.29 8.65
N GLY A 7 2.60 9.53 8.52
CA GLY A 7 2.33 10.39 7.36
C GLY A 7 2.81 9.77 6.04
N MET A 8 4.05 9.27 6.00
CA MET A 8 4.58 8.60 4.81
C MET A 8 3.77 7.36 4.40
N ARG A 9 3.32 6.57 5.39
CA ARG A 9 2.53 5.36 5.15
C ARG A 9 1.12 5.70 4.67
N HIS A 10 0.49 6.74 5.23
CA HIS A 10 -0.79 7.27 4.74
C HIS A 10 -0.70 7.70 3.27
N ARG A 11 0.31 8.53 2.92
CA ARG A 11 0.51 9.00 1.53
C ARG A 11 0.75 7.84 0.55
N ARG A 12 1.43 6.78 0.98
CA ARG A 12 1.72 5.59 0.15
C ARG A 12 0.60 4.53 0.14
N GLY A 13 -0.54 4.77 0.80
CA GLY A 13 -1.63 3.78 0.88
C GLY A 13 -1.24 2.49 1.64
N LEU A 14 -0.29 2.58 2.57
CA LEU A 14 0.19 1.45 3.36
C LEU A 14 -0.42 1.46 4.77
N PRO A 15 -0.57 0.30 5.41
CA PRO A 15 -1.05 0.24 6.78
C PRO A 15 -0.06 0.90 7.76
N VAL A 16 -0.61 1.64 8.71
CA VAL A 16 0.11 2.54 9.62
C VAL A 16 0.36 1.94 11.00
N ARG A 17 -0.39 0.88 11.38
CA ARG A 17 -0.35 0.24 12.71
C ARG A 17 0.64 -0.94 12.78
N GLY A 18 1.78 -0.87 12.07
CA GLY A 18 2.80 -1.93 12.09
C GLY A 18 2.41 -3.25 11.40
N GLN A 19 1.33 -3.27 10.64
CA GLN A 19 0.89 -4.49 9.93
C GLN A 19 1.89 -4.89 8.83
N ARG A 20 2.05 -6.20 8.62
CA ARG A 20 2.94 -6.76 7.58
C ARG A 20 2.45 -6.38 6.19
N THR A 21 3.38 -5.95 5.33
CA THR A 21 3.11 -5.51 3.96
C THR A 21 3.76 -6.36 2.88
N ARG A 22 4.39 -7.49 3.20
CA ARG A 22 5.02 -8.33 2.16
C ARG A 22 3.97 -9.11 1.36
N THR A 23 3.08 -9.81 2.06
CA THR A 23 2.07 -10.69 1.45
C THR A 23 0.65 -10.09 1.51
N ASN A 24 0.24 -9.59 2.68
CA ASN A 24 -1.12 -9.11 2.92
C ASN A 24 -1.22 -7.56 2.88
N ALA A 25 -2.36 -7.01 3.30
CA ALA A 25 -2.75 -5.58 3.27
C ALA A 25 -3.40 -5.06 1.97
N ARG A 26 -4.18 -5.91 1.29
CA ARG A 26 -4.88 -5.56 0.04
C ARG A 26 -5.98 -4.52 0.24
N THR A 27 -6.62 -4.49 1.41
CA THR A 27 -7.63 -3.47 1.76
C THR A 27 -7.08 -2.04 1.71
N ARG A 28 -5.80 -1.83 2.08
CA ARG A 28 -5.14 -0.51 1.99
C ARG A 28 -4.39 -0.31 0.67
N LYS A 29 -3.72 -1.34 0.17
CA LYS A 29 -2.92 -1.27 -1.07
C LYS A 29 -3.75 -1.26 -2.36
N GLY A 30 -5.03 -1.62 -2.28
CA GLY A 30 -5.89 -1.79 -3.45
C GLY A 30 -5.64 -3.11 -4.21
N PRO A 31 -6.37 -3.33 -5.33
CA PRO A 31 -6.31 -4.54 -6.16
C PRO A 31 -4.92 -4.76 -6.78
N LYS A 32 -4.66 -5.98 -7.27
CA LYS A 32 -3.27 -6.37 -7.56
C LYS A 32 -2.99 -5.67 -8.85
N LYS A 33 -2.06 -4.70 -8.83
CA LYS A 33 -1.49 -4.17 -10.05
C LYS A 33 -0.61 -5.29 -10.63
N ALA A 34 -1.24 -6.35 -11.15
CA ALA A 34 -0.63 -7.13 -12.19
C ALA A 34 -0.28 -6.11 -13.28
N GLY A 35 0.97 -6.15 -13.74
CA GLY A 35 1.46 -5.19 -14.73
C GLY A 35 0.41 -5.00 -15.83
N VAL A 36 0.18 -3.73 -16.15
CA VAL A 36 -0.56 -3.25 -17.33
C VAL A 36 -0.94 -4.37 -18.28
N ALA A 37 -2.22 -4.73 -18.27
CA ALA A 37 -2.89 -5.55 -19.26
C ALA A 37 -2.19 -6.86 -19.66
N LEU A 38 -2.64 -7.98 -19.08
CA LEU A 38 -2.89 -9.16 -19.92
C LEU A 38 -4.08 -8.80 -20.83
N LYS A 39 -3.84 -7.98 -21.85
CA LYS A 39 -4.80 -7.80 -22.93
C LYS A 39 -4.71 -9.08 -23.75
N LYS A 40 -5.81 -9.83 -23.77
CA LYS A 40 -6.01 -10.89 -24.75
C LYS A 40 -6.17 -10.27 -26.14
#